data_AF-K2DKH8-F1
#
_entry.id   AF-K2DKH8-F1
#
_cell.length_a   1.000
_cell.length_b   1.000
_cell.length_c   1.000
_cell.angle_alpha   90.00
_cell.angle_beta   90.00
_cell.angle_gamma   90.00
#
_symmetry.space_group_name_H-M   'P 1'
#
loop_
_entity.id
_entity.type
_entity.pdbx_description
1 polymer ?
#
loop_
_entity_poly.entity_id
_entity_poly.type
_entity_poly.pdbx_seq_one_letter_code
_entity_poly.pdbx_strand_id
1 'polypeptide(L)'
;MNEILSQYGVVPDGGRVKSAGFTMDQIFKHGSGFKNDPGPSSAFESARAFHVMRTNPSSDFRARFFPLEGREVKALLKDSPALYRPILKTDQGAGKFLPFRIGEESSSLPLRFDVTTEQGHVIEEAYFANQLAEAGNPGPVTRELYRLKDQFGSLILPEARMAFERLEIEAENAGLIFKREARVGRNGLMFIYPAGSEKDVIIHTEMVSRIEQQVRAKLADLFELVSVRQKEFARKNNLPERGLGETDLPFYLQADIQVLPDGRVVVAELQIPDVGLFLCELEANSEDNLGAVQEIVKPIRDRVIEGFTRLIEREGSKKSVYLVTRSEVVENEEDVLEIKELNTVKKALKQRGFRAEIITALDASRLDQDSLLFLFNLDPNTKEFEELSRAYLLKRQLQMIPSPFIKAQEREITGYEGVKLSGKDIANFQALVREVEPLEKPEKIYSQMMAVDNFLRQMGVEEDALHFFHPSIPTPIASYRYDIRSLHIALKFMNERGLDNFLLRPIPISPDRAVIFDQDGGALYATFRFMFIRS
;
A
#
# COMPACT_ATOMS: atom_id res chain seq x y z
N MET A 1 22.56 -11.71 15.34
CA MET A 1 21.44 -10.88 14.85
C MET A 1 21.85 -9.42 14.66
N ASN A 2 22.40 -8.74 15.68
CA ASN A 2 22.83 -7.33 15.56
C ASN A 2 23.79 -7.05 14.39
N GLU A 3 24.77 -7.92 14.17
CA GLU A 3 25.71 -7.81 13.04
C GLU A 3 25.02 -7.92 11.67
N ILE A 4 23.98 -8.75 11.56
CA ILE A 4 23.19 -8.88 10.32
C ILE A 4 22.30 -7.65 10.14
N LEU A 5 21.69 -7.14 11.22
CA LEU A 5 20.86 -5.94 11.16
C LEU A 5 21.66 -4.71 10.71
N SER A 6 22.93 -4.59 11.09
CA SER A 6 23.79 -3.50 10.63
C SER A 6 24.12 -3.55 9.13
N GLN A 7 23.90 -4.67 8.45
CA GLN A 7 24.09 -4.79 7.00
C GLN A 7 22.96 -4.16 6.20
N TYR A 8 21.79 -3.91 6.80
CA TYR A 8 20.69 -3.21 6.12
C TYR A 8 20.94 -1.71 6.11
N GLY A 9 21.16 -1.15 4.92
CA GLY A 9 21.33 0.27 4.69
C GLY A 9 20.35 0.80 3.63
N VAL A 10 20.02 2.08 3.73
CA VAL A 10 19.23 2.79 2.71
C VAL A 10 20.04 2.93 1.43
N VAL A 11 19.39 2.74 0.28
CA VAL A 11 19.98 3.06 -1.02
C VAL A 11 20.13 4.58 -1.15
N PRO A 12 21.35 5.12 -1.35
CA PRO A 12 21.62 6.56 -1.29
C PRO A 12 20.98 7.34 -2.45
N ASP A 13 20.57 6.66 -3.51
CA ASP A 13 19.95 7.28 -4.69
C ASP A 13 18.58 7.91 -4.38
N GLY A 14 17.95 7.55 -3.25
CA GLY A 14 16.69 8.11 -2.78
C GLY A 14 15.53 7.11 -2.87
N GLY A 15 14.37 7.59 -3.29
CA GLY A 15 13.17 6.76 -3.39
C GLY A 15 11.97 7.51 -3.94
N ARG A 16 10.77 7.06 -3.54
CA ARG A 16 9.52 7.69 -3.94
C ARG A 16 8.67 8.08 -2.74
N VAL A 17 8.01 9.22 -2.81
CA VAL A 17 6.94 9.61 -1.89
C VAL A 17 5.64 9.07 -2.45
N LYS A 18 4.84 8.39 -1.64
CA LYS A 18 3.45 8.09 -1.91
C LYS A 18 2.60 9.11 -1.16
N SER A 19 1.83 9.92 -1.87
CA SER A 19 0.95 10.91 -1.26
C SER A 19 -0.51 10.68 -1.62
N ALA A 20 -1.40 11.20 -0.78
CA ALA A 20 -2.83 11.11 -0.99
C ALA A 20 -3.26 11.89 -2.24
N GLY A 21 -4.38 11.47 -2.83
CA GLY A 21 -5.00 12.15 -3.97
C GLY A 21 -5.72 13.44 -3.59
N PHE A 22 -6.08 13.58 -2.32
CA PHE A 22 -6.78 14.72 -1.76
C PHE A 22 -6.11 15.25 -0.50
N THR A 23 -6.33 16.54 -0.27
CA THR A 23 -5.95 17.19 0.98
C THR A 23 -6.70 16.57 2.16
N MET A 24 -6.00 16.42 3.27
CA MET A 24 -6.58 15.98 4.53
C MET A 24 -7.70 16.91 4.97
N ASP A 25 -7.65 18.20 4.60
CA ASP A 25 -8.67 19.19 4.89
C ASP A 25 -10.04 18.82 4.31
N GLN A 26 -10.14 18.01 3.25
CA GLN A 26 -11.44 17.53 2.75
C GLN A 26 -12.22 16.70 3.78
N ILE A 27 -11.54 16.18 4.80
CA ILE A 27 -12.15 15.36 5.86
C ILE A 27 -11.96 16.02 7.23
N PHE A 28 -10.75 16.45 7.55
CA PHE A 28 -10.41 16.93 8.89
C PHE A 28 -11.15 18.22 9.26
N LYS A 29 -11.46 19.09 8.28
CA LYS A 29 -12.25 20.32 8.53
C LYS A 29 -13.66 20.04 9.06
N HIS A 30 -14.21 18.86 8.81
CA HIS A 30 -15.55 18.51 9.24
C HIS A 30 -15.61 18.09 10.72
N GLY A 31 -14.50 17.61 11.28
CA GLY A 31 -14.39 17.32 12.72
C GLY A 31 -13.83 18.49 13.54
N SER A 32 -13.16 19.45 12.91
CA SER A 32 -12.43 20.51 13.63
C SER A 32 -13.31 21.42 14.48
N GLY A 33 -14.54 21.71 14.03
CA GLY A 33 -15.51 22.50 14.81
C GLY A 33 -15.82 21.85 16.17
N PHE A 34 -16.20 20.58 16.16
CA PHE A 34 -16.45 19.83 17.40
C PHE A 34 -15.18 19.63 18.23
N LYS A 35 -14.03 19.37 17.59
CA LYS A 35 -12.74 19.20 18.28
C LYS A 35 -12.34 20.45 19.07
N ASN A 36 -12.53 21.64 18.50
CA ASN A 36 -12.08 22.91 19.08
C ASN A 36 -13.10 23.50 20.05
N ASP A 37 -14.40 23.31 19.80
CA ASP A 37 -15.50 23.80 20.65
C ASP A 37 -16.61 22.74 20.73
N PRO A 38 -16.47 21.72 21.62
CA PRO A 38 -17.42 20.64 21.72
C PRO A 38 -18.79 21.10 22.26
N GLY A 39 -19.82 21.05 21.41
CA GLY A 39 -21.20 21.37 21.80
C GLY A 39 -22.24 20.75 20.88
N PRO A 40 -23.55 20.84 21.21
CA PRO A 40 -24.62 20.30 20.38
C PRO A 40 -24.64 20.79 18.94
N SER A 41 -24.39 22.08 18.73
CA SER A 41 -24.33 22.68 17.39
C SER A 41 -23.16 22.16 16.57
N SER A 42 -21.94 22.18 17.12
CA SER A 42 -20.73 21.71 16.42
C SER A 42 -20.77 20.20 16.15
N ALA A 43 -21.31 19.41 17.09
CA ALA A 43 -21.53 17.98 16.90
C ALA A 43 -22.53 17.69 15.76
N PHE A 44 -23.65 18.43 15.72
CA PHE A 44 -24.63 18.32 14.64
C PHE A 44 -24.03 18.70 13.28
N GLU A 45 -23.27 19.79 13.20
CA GLU A 45 -22.60 20.23 11.98
C GLU A 45 -21.60 19.19 11.46
N SER A 46 -20.76 18.63 12.34
CA SER A 46 -19.84 17.54 12.02
C SER A 46 -20.59 16.29 11.50
N ALA A 47 -21.61 15.83 12.22
CA ALA A 47 -22.40 14.66 11.82
C ALA A 47 -23.11 14.87 10.47
N ARG A 48 -23.69 16.06 10.26
CA ARG A 48 -24.34 16.43 9.00
C ARG A 48 -23.34 16.46 7.85
N ALA A 49 -22.14 17.02 8.06
CA ALA A 49 -21.11 17.09 7.02
C ALA A 49 -20.67 15.70 6.55
N PHE A 50 -20.36 14.78 7.48
CA PHE A 50 -20.00 13.40 7.12
C PHE A 50 -21.17 12.65 6.46
N HIS A 51 -22.40 12.88 6.90
CA HIS A 51 -23.59 12.32 6.25
C HIS A 51 -23.71 12.78 4.78
N VAL A 52 -23.53 14.08 4.53
CA VAL A 52 -23.57 14.66 3.17
C VAL A 52 -22.44 14.10 2.32
N MET A 53 -21.21 14.02 2.82
CA MET A 53 -20.08 13.43 2.07
C MET A 53 -20.34 11.99 1.64
N ARG A 54 -20.98 11.18 2.49
CA ARG A 54 -21.29 9.77 2.18
C ARG A 54 -22.43 9.60 1.19
N THR A 55 -23.41 10.51 1.19
CA THR A 55 -24.65 10.38 0.40
C THR A 55 -24.66 11.20 -0.88
N ASN A 56 -23.90 12.28 -0.91
CA ASN A 56 -23.76 13.22 -2.01
C ASN A 56 -22.36 13.87 -2.03
N PRO A 57 -21.28 13.08 -2.26
CA PRO A 57 -19.93 13.61 -2.39
C PRO A 57 -19.82 14.62 -3.54
N SER A 58 -18.93 15.61 -3.40
CA SER A 58 -18.66 16.60 -4.47
C SER A 58 -18.18 15.92 -5.77
N SER A 59 -18.27 16.63 -6.90
CA SER A 59 -17.69 16.18 -8.17
C SER A 59 -16.22 15.80 -8.02
N ASP A 60 -15.46 16.67 -7.36
CA ASP A 60 -14.02 16.54 -7.23
C ASP A 60 -13.70 15.31 -6.38
N PHE A 61 -14.40 15.15 -5.25
CA PHE A 61 -14.23 13.99 -4.39
C PHE A 61 -14.50 12.67 -5.13
N ARG A 62 -15.57 12.64 -5.95
CA ARG A 62 -15.90 11.47 -6.79
C ARG A 62 -14.86 11.22 -7.86
N ALA A 63 -14.28 12.26 -8.45
CA ALA A 63 -13.33 12.13 -9.55
C ALA A 63 -12.08 11.31 -9.16
N ARG A 64 -11.68 11.31 -7.88
CA ARG A 64 -10.56 10.48 -7.39
C ARG A 64 -10.87 8.99 -7.25
N PHE A 65 -12.12 8.59 -7.42
CA PHE A 65 -12.46 7.17 -7.53
C PHE A 65 -12.42 6.67 -8.97
N PHE A 66 -11.90 7.46 -9.92
CA PHE A 66 -11.72 7.03 -11.30
C PHE A 66 -11.06 5.64 -11.38
N PRO A 67 -11.57 4.70 -12.20
CA PRO A 67 -12.64 4.84 -13.19
C PRO A 67 -14.03 4.41 -12.66
N LEU A 68 -14.36 4.58 -11.38
CA LEU A 68 -15.72 4.30 -10.90
C LEU A 68 -16.71 5.41 -11.27
N GLU A 69 -17.97 5.04 -11.50
CA GLU A 69 -19.08 5.96 -11.78
C GLU A 69 -19.68 6.58 -10.51
N GLY A 70 -20.41 7.70 -10.67
CA GLY A 70 -21.05 8.39 -9.54
C GLY A 70 -22.00 7.51 -8.70
N ARG A 71 -22.69 6.54 -9.32
CA ARG A 71 -23.55 5.58 -8.60
C ARG A 71 -22.73 4.56 -7.81
N GLU A 72 -21.67 4.02 -8.42
CA GLU A 72 -20.76 3.07 -7.79
C GLU A 72 -20.01 3.71 -6.62
N VAL A 73 -19.50 4.93 -6.81
CA VAL A 73 -18.85 5.70 -5.75
C VAL A 73 -19.81 5.97 -4.60
N LYS A 74 -21.06 6.36 -4.89
CA LYS A 74 -22.07 6.57 -3.84
C LYS A 74 -22.36 5.28 -3.07
N ALA A 75 -22.51 4.15 -3.76
CA ALA A 75 -22.70 2.85 -3.11
C ALA A 75 -21.51 2.48 -2.23
N LEU A 76 -20.28 2.72 -2.72
CA LEU A 76 -19.04 2.46 -2.00
C LEU A 76 -18.87 3.34 -0.75
N LEU A 77 -19.28 4.60 -0.79
CA LEU A 77 -19.13 5.55 0.33
C LEU A 77 -20.20 5.40 1.41
N LYS A 78 -21.42 5.00 1.03
CA LYS A 78 -22.57 4.95 1.93
C LYS A 78 -22.37 3.95 3.08
N ASP A 79 -21.95 2.73 2.75
CA ASP A 79 -21.93 1.60 3.68
C ASP A 79 -20.56 0.92 3.79
N SER A 80 -19.48 1.62 3.43
CA SER A 80 -18.12 1.10 3.53
C SER A 80 -17.13 2.11 4.13
N PRO A 81 -15.98 1.63 4.64
CA PRO A 81 -14.90 2.48 5.16
C PRO A 81 -14.20 3.31 4.07
N ALA A 82 -14.61 3.20 2.81
CA ALA A 82 -14.00 3.87 1.66
C ALA A 82 -14.01 5.40 1.69
N LEU A 83 -14.73 6.04 2.61
CA LEU A 83 -14.74 7.50 2.76
C LEU A 83 -13.32 8.07 2.90
N TYR A 84 -12.44 7.38 3.61
CA TYR A 84 -11.07 7.84 3.82
C TYR A 84 -10.11 7.43 2.71
N ARG A 85 -10.56 6.62 1.75
CA ARG A 85 -9.68 6.09 0.71
C ARG A 85 -8.94 7.20 -0.05
N PRO A 86 -9.56 8.31 -0.52
CA PRO A 86 -8.84 9.32 -1.29
C PRO A 86 -7.80 10.12 -0.49
N ILE A 87 -7.88 10.11 0.84
CA ILE A 87 -7.00 10.89 1.72
C ILE A 87 -5.99 10.05 2.52
N LEU A 88 -6.26 8.75 2.72
CA LEU A 88 -5.37 7.84 3.47
C LEU A 88 -4.73 6.79 2.58
N LYS A 89 -5.37 6.44 1.46
CA LYS A 89 -4.79 5.49 0.50
C LYS A 89 -3.79 6.25 -0.39
N THR A 90 -2.51 6.03 -0.15
CA THR A 90 -1.41 6.64 -0.91
C THR A 90 -0.91 5.72 -2.03
N ASP A 91 -1.43 4.50 -2.12
CA ASP A 91 -1.18 3.56 -3.21
C ASP A 91 -2.27 3.61 -4.29
N GLN A 92 -1.89 3.15 -5.48
CA GLN A 92 -2.69 2.87 -6.70
C GLN A 92 -4.18 3.30 -6.68
N GLY A 93 -4.54 4.16 -7.64
CA GLY A 93 -5.83 4.83 -7.73
C GLY A 93 -5.64 6.31 -7.45
N ALA A 94 -6.38 6.88 -6.48
CA ALA A 94 -6.34 8.32 -6.16
C ALA A 94 -4.95 8.88 -5.78
N GLY A 95 -4.06 8.07 -5.22
CA GLY A 95 -2.77 8.51 -4.68
C GLY A 95 -1.79 8.99 -5.75
N LYS A 96 -0.96 9.98 -5.38
CA LYS A 96 0.12 10.52 -6.21
C LYS A 96 1.45 9.90 -5.78
N PHE A 97 2.44 9.96 -6.66
CA PHE A 97 3.80 9.64 -6.26
C PHE A 97 4.82 10.59 -6.89
N LEU A 98 5.84 10.93 -6.09
CA LEU A 98 6.90 11.88 -6.42
C LEU A 98 8.27 11.24 -6.16
N PRO A 99 9.33 11.62 -6.90
CA PRO A 99 10.68 11.23 -6.53
C PRO A 99 11.15 11.99 -5.29
N PHE A 100 12.04 11.39 -4.51
CA PHE A 100 12.88 12.12 -3.54
C PHE A 100 14.34 11.65 -3.66
N ARG A 101 15.26 12.54 -3.30
CA ARG A 101 16.71 12.30 -3.24
C ARG A 101 17.20 12.33 -1.80
N ILE A 102 18.37 11.75 -1.55
CA ILE A 102 19.08 11.88 -0.27
C ILE A 102 20.28 12.79 -0.49
N GLY A 103 20.49 13.77 0.40
CA GLY A 103 21.57 14.75 0.24
C GLY A 103 21.86 15.53 1.52
N GLU A 104 22.91 16.36 1.46
CA GLU A 104 23.32 17.25 2.56
C GLU A 104 22.70 18.65 2.47
N GLU A 105 21.96 18.94 1.40
CA GLU A 105 21.29 20.22 1.24
C GLU A 105 20.26 20.41 2.37
N SER A 106 20.43 21.50 3.12
CA SER A 106 19.60 21.80 4.29
C SER A 106 18.16 22.06 3.86
N SER A 107 17.28 21.07 4.08
CA SER A 107 15.86 21.37 4.24
C SER A 107 15.70 22.04 5.61
N SER A 108 15.70 23.37 5.63
CA SER A 108 15.40 24.13 6.84
C SER A 108 14.08 23.65 7.45
N LEU A 109 14.07 23.26 8.72
CA LEU A 109 12.83 22.96 9.41
C LEU A 109 11.97 24.24 9.50
N PRO A 110 10.63 24.13 9.42
CA PRO A 110 9.84 22.91 9.21
C PRO A 110 9.93 22.37 7.78
N LEU A 111 9.89 21.04 7.63
CA LEU A 111 9.86 20.41 6.31
C LEU A 111 8.57 20.76 5.57
N ARG A 112 8.72 21.29 4.36
CA ARG A 112 7.61 21.59 3.46
C ARG A 112 8.04 21.37 2.01
N PHE A 113 7.25 20.57 1.29
CA PHE A 113 7.40 20.32 -0.14
C PHE A 113 6.06 20.51 -0.84
N ASP A 114 6.06 21.35 -1.87
CA ASP A 114 4.85 21.69 -2.63
C ASP A 114 4.84 20.92 -3.95
N VAL A 115 3.73 20.20 -4.21
CA VAL A 115 3.47 19.56 -5.50
C VAL A 115 3.05 20.64 -6.48
N THR A 116 3.77 20.77 -7.59
CA THR A 116 3.50 21.80 -8.61
C THR A 116 2.96 21.23 -9.90
N THR A 117 3.22 19.96 -10.20
CA THR A 117 2.69 19.30 -11.39
C THR A 117 2.11 17.94 -11.05
N GLU A 118 1.10 17.52 -11.78
CA GLU A 118 0.49 16.20 -11.69
C GLU A 118 0.13 15.76 -13.12
N GLN A 119 0.32 14.48 -13.42
CA GLN A 119 -0.02 13.88 -14.71
C GLN A 119 -0.72 12.55 -14.47
N GLY A 120 -1.60 12.16 -15.39
CA GLY A 120 -2.15 10.81 -15.42
C GLY A 120 -1.28 9.86 -16.24
N HIS A 121 -1.21 8.60 -15.84
CA HIS A 121 -0.65 7.54 -16.69
C HIS A 121 -1.55 6.31 -16.66
N VAL A 122 -1.84 5.78 -17.85
CA VAL A 122 -2.72 4.63 -18.07
C VAL A 122 -1.86 3.44 -18.43
N ILE A 123 -2.05 2.35 -17.70
CA ILE A 123 -1.34 1.08 -17.89
C ILE A 123 -2.38 0.05 -18.31
N GLU A 124 -2.18 -0.60 -19.44
CA GLU A 124 -3.00 -1.75 -19.83
C GLU A 124 -2.73 -2.92 -18.88
N GLU A 125 -3.79 -3.51 -18.31
CA GLU A 125 -3.67 -4.76 -17.57
C GLU A 125 -3.18 -5.87 -18.52
N ALA A 126 -2.39 -6.82 -17.99
CA ALA A 126 -1.69 -7.81 -18.81
C ALA A 126 -2.65 -8.60 -19.73
N TYR A 127 -3.79 -9.04 -19.19
CA TYR A 127 -4.79 -9.79 -19.94
C TYR A 127 -5.43 -8.99 -21.08
N PHE A 128 -5.62 -7.69 -20.88
CA PHE A 128 -6.20 -6.83 -21.91
C PHE A 128 -5.17 -6.50 -22.99
N ALA A 129 -3.92 -6.23 -22.58
CA ALA A 129 -2.81 -6.01 -23.52
C ALA A 129 -2.55 -7.24 -24.42
N ASN A 130 -2.61 -8.44 -23.85
CA ASN A 130 -2.43 -9.69 -24.61
C ASN A 130 -3.56 -9.90 -25.62
N GLN A 131 -4.82 -9.72 -25.21
CA GLN A 131 -5.98 -9.78 -26.12
C GLN A 131 -5.89 -8.75 -27.25
N LEU A 132 -5.48 -7.52 -26.96
CA LEU A 132 -5.27 -6.48 -27.98
C LEU A 132 -4.23 -6.91 -29.03
N ALA A 133 -3.10 -7.45 -28.56
CA ALA A 133 -2.03 -7.92 -29.44
C ALA A 133 -2.48 -9.10 -30.31
N GLU A 134 -3.17 -10.08 -29.72
CA GLU A 134 -3.70 -11.26 -30.43
C GLU A 134 -4.77 -10.89 -31.47
N ALA A 135 -5.62 -9.91 -31.15
CA ALA A 135 -6.64 -9.39 -32.07
C ALA A 135 -6.06 -8.45 -33.15
N GLY A 136 -4.74 -8.24 -33.19
CA GLY A 136 -4.08 -7.39 -34.19
C GLY A 136 -4.32 -5.90 -33.99
N ASN A 137 -4.54 -5.45 -32.76
CA ASN A 137 -4.79 -4.05 -32.37
C ASN A 137 -5.96 -3.41 -33.15
N PRO A 138 -7.22 -3.77 -32.86
CA PRO A 138 -8.37 -3.27 -33.57
C PRO A 138 -8.45 -1.73 -33.57
N GLY A 139 -8.49 -1.13 -34.76
CA GLY A 139 -8.39 0.33 -34.94
C GLY A 139 -9.34 1.18 -34.08
N PRO A 140 -10.63 0.83 -33.90
CA PRO A 140 -11.53 1.55 -33.00
C PRO A 140 -11.08 1.52 -31.52
N VAL A 141 -10.69 0.33 -31.02
CA VAL A 141 -10.25 0.13 -29.64
C VAL A 141 -8.95 0.89 -29.37
N THR A 142 -7.96 0.74 -30.27
CA THR A 142 -6.67 1.43 -30.17
C THR A 142 -6.84 2.95 -30.18
N ARG A 143 -7.79 3.48 -30.97
CA ARG A 143 -8.07 4.93 -31.02
C ARG A 143 -8.63 5.46 -29.70
N GLU A 144 -9.62 4.78 -29.12
CA GLU A 144 -10.19 5.22 -27.83
C GLU A 144 -9.21 5.03 -26.68
N LEU A 145 -8.33 4.01 -26.74
CA LEU A 145 -7.23 3.83 -25.78
C LEU A 145 -6.22 5.00 -25.86
N TYR A 146 -5.78 5.40 -27.05
CA TYR A 146 -4.92 6.57 -27.22
C TYR A 146 -5.59 7.85 -26.74
N ARG A 147 -6.88 8.03 -27.07
CA ARG A 147 -7.66 9.17 -26.59
C ARG A 147 -7.74 9.18 -25.07
N LEU A 148 -8.00 8.04 -24.44
CA LEU A 148 -8.02 7.94 -22.98
C LEU A 148 -6.65 8.27 -22.38
N LYS A 149 -5.55 7.74 -22.94
CA LYS A 149 -4.19 8.05 -22.51
C LYS A 149 -3.90 9.56 -22.56
N ASP A 150 -4.29 10.23 -23.63
CA ASP A 150 -4.11 11.68 -23.83
C ASP A 150 -4.93 12.51 -22.81
N GLN A 151 -6.24 12.23 -22.72
CA GLN A 151 -7.15 12.99 -21.85
C GLN A 151 -6.87 12.75 -20.37
N PHE A 152 -6.61 11.50 -19.97
CA PHE A 152 -6.22 11.17 -18.60
C PHE A 152 -4.83 11.73 -18.28
N GLY A 153 -3.88 11.68 -19.22
CA GLY A 153 -2.55 12.24 -19.08
C GLY A 153 -2.55 13.72 -18.76
N SER A 154 -3.45 14.45 -19.42
CA SER A 154 -3.69 15.88 -19.18
C SER A 154 -4.64 16.18 -18.01
N LEU A 155 -5.04 15.16 -17.23
CA LEU A 155 -5.98 15.24 -16.11
C LEU A 155 -7.35 15.85 -16.46
N ILE A 156 -7.76 15.73 -17.72
CA ILE A 156 -9.07 16.15 -18.20
C ILE A 156 -10.06 15.01 -17.91
N LEU A 157 -10.40 14.83 -16.62
CA LEU A 157 -11.13 13.66 -16.12
C LEU A 157 -12.53 13.44 -16.73
N PRO A 158 -13.35 14.47 -17.03
CA PRO A 158 -14.64 14.25 -17.68
C PRO A 158 -14.50 13.69 -19.11
N GLU A 159 -13.50 14.14 -19.86
CA GLU A 159 -13.22 13.69 -21.22
C GLU A 159 -12.56 12.31 -21.21
N ALA A 160 -11.65 12.07 -20.27
CA ALA A 160 -11.08 10.76 -20.01
C ALA A 160 -12.17 9.74 -19.64
N ARG A 161 -13.18 10.15 -18.87
CA ARG A 161 -14.34 9.31 -18.55
C ARG A 161 -15.09 8.86 -19.79
N MET A 162 -15.42 9.81 -20.66
CA MET A 162 -16.11 9.50 -21.92
C MET A 162 -15.29 8.58 -22.82
N ALA A 163 -13.96 8.78 -22.87
CA ALA A 163 -13.07 7.90 -23.62
C ALA A 163 -13.00 6.49 -23.00
N PHE A 164 -13.00 6.37 -21.67
CA PHE A 164 -13.03 5.08 -20.98
C PHE A 164 -14.33 4.29 -21.27
N GLU A 165 -15.49 4.95 -21.20
CA GLU A 165 -16.78 4.32 -21.51
C GLU A 165 -16.87 3.88 -22.97
N ARG A 166 -16.35 4.69 -23.90
CA ARG A 166 -16.27 4.31 -25.32
C ARG A 166 -15.31 3.16 -25.54
N LEU A 167 -14.15 3.17 -24.88
CA LEU A 167 -13.17 2.10 -24.96
C LEU A 167 -13.79 0.77 -24.51
N GLU A 168 -14.56 0.78 -23.42
CA GLU A 168 -15.30 -0.39 -22.96
C GLU A 168 -16.25 -0.93 -24.04
N ILE A 169 -17.07 -0.06 -24.63
CA ILE A 169 -18.02 -0.43 -25.71
C ILE A 169 -17.27 -0.99 -26.94
N GLU A 170 -16.22 -0.31 -27.39
CA GLU A 170 -15.46 -0.73 -28.57
C GLU A 170 -14.69 -2.03 -28.32
N ALA A 171 -14.18 -2.24 -27.10
CA ALA A 171 -13.53 -3.50 -26.72
C ALA A 171 -14.53 -4.66 -26.76
N GLU A 172 -15.73 -4.47 -26.21
CA GLU A 172 -16.81 -5.47 -26.28
C GLU A 172 -17.23 -5.77 -27.73
N ASN A 173 -17.38 -4.73 -28.57
CA ASN A 173 -17.69 -4.90 -30.00
C ASN A 173 -16.60 -5.67 -30.76
N ALA A 174 -15.34 -5.54 -30.35
CA ALA A 174 -14.21 -6.28 -30.89
C ALA A 174 -14.07 -7.70 -30.29
N GLY A 175 -14.97 -8.11 -29.39
CA GLY A 175 -14.93 -9.41 -28.72
C GLY A 175 -13.87 -9.53 -27.63
N LEU A 176 -13.35 -8.40 -27.14
CA LEU A 176 -12.34 -8.35 -26.08
C LEU A 176 -13.02 -8.25 -24.72
N ILE A 177 -12.46 -8.93 -23.72
CA ILE A 177 -12.92 -8.85 -22.34
C ILE A 177 -12.27 -7.60 -21.73
N PHE A 178 -13.06 -6.54 -21.56
CA PHE A 178 -12.59 -5.32 -20.88
C PHE A 178 -12.81 -5.39 -19.36
N LYS A 179 -13.92 -5.98 -18.89
CA LYS A 179 -14.20 -6.20 -17.47
C LYS A 179 -14.27 -7.69 -17.15
N ARG A 180 -13.71 -8.11 -16.02
CA ARG A 180 -13.67 -9.50 -15.57
C ARG A 180 -13.91 -9.66 -14.07
N GLU A 181 -14.26 -10.87 -13.66
CA GLU A 181 -14.24 -11.26 -12.25
C GLU A 181 -12.81 -11.57 -11.82
N ALA A 182 -12.26 -10.75 -10.93
CA ALA A 182 -10.90 -10.88 -10.42
C ALA A 182 -10.77 -10.25 -9.03
N ARG A 183 -9.75 -10.64 -8.26
CA ARG A 183 -9.42 -9.96 -6.99
C ARG A 183 -8.75 -8.62 -7.27
N VAL A 184 -7.81 -8.58 -8.21
CA VAL A 184 -7.07 -7.40 -8.69
C VAL A 184 -7.16 -7.31 -10.22
N GLY A 185 -7.15 -6.10 -10.79
CA GLY A 185 -7.21 -5.92 -12.25
C GLY A 185 -8.56 -6.34 -12.86
N ARG A 186 -9.66 -5.83 -12.30
CA ARG A 186 -11.03 -6.12 -12.77
C ARG A 186 -11.40 -5.39 -14.06
N ASN A 187 -10.77 -4.25 -14.31
CA ASN A 187 -10.91 -3.47 -15.55
C ASN A 187 -9.66 -3.70 -16.40
N GLY A 188 -9.76 -3.55 -17.72
CA GLY A 188 -8.63 -3.78 -18.64
C GLY A 188 -7.49 -2.79 -18.50
N LEU A 189 -7.64 -1.78 -17.63
CA LEU A 189 -6.69 -0.70 -17.42
C LEU A 189 -6.50 -0.41 -15.94
N MET A 190 -5.28 0.04 -15.64
CA MET A 190 -4.85 0.58 -14.36
C MET A 190 -4.42 2.05 -14.54
N PHE A 191 -4.63 2.87 -13.50
CA PHE A 191 -4.34 4.30 -13.51
C PHE A 191 -3.40 4.70 -12.36
N ILE A 192 -2.41 5.53 -12.67
CA ILE A 192 -1.46 6.09 -11.70
C ILE A 192 -1.27 7.60 -11.91
N TYR A 193 -0.86 8.32 -10.86
CA TYR A 193 -0.70 9.78 -10.87
C TYR A 193 0.73 10.21 -10.51
N PRO A 194 1.70 10.13 -11.44
CA PRO A 194 3.02 10.73 -11.24
C PRO A 194 2.93 12.24 -11.04
N ALA A 195 3.67 12.76 -10.06
CA ALA A 195 3.66 14.17 -9.69
C ALA A 195 5.10 14.71 -9.55
N GLY A 196 5.22 16.03 -9.69
CA GLY A 196 6.47 16.77 -9.59
C GLY A 196 6.37 17.91 -8.59
N SER A 197 7.52 18.33 -8.06
CA SER A 197 7.67 19.47 -7.15
C SER A 197 8.57 20.53 -7.78
N GLU A 198 8.39 21.80 -7.40
CA GLU A 198 9.21 22.92 -7.92
C GLU A 198 10.68 22.76 -7.55
N LYS A 199 10.93 22.25 -6.35
CA LYS A 199 12.25 21.91 -5.83
C LYS A 199 12.32 20.42 -5.59
N ASP A 200 13.50 19.84 -5.75
CA ASP A 200 13.75 18.45 -5.41
C ASP A 200 13.32 18.19 -3.97
N VAL A 201 12.58 17.09 -3.75
CA VAL A 201 12.31 16.59 -2.40
C VAL A 201 13.60 15.95 -1.91
N ILE A 202 14.31 16.62 -1.01
CA ILE A 202 15.60 16.14 -0.47
C ILE A 202 15.40 15.72 0.99
N ILE A 203 15.80 14.49 1.31
CA ILE A 203 15.87 14.00 2.70
C ILE A 203 17.31 14.08 3.18
N HIS A 204 17.52 14.80 4.27
CA HIS A 204 18.84 15.01 4.85
C HIS A 204 19.47 13.70 5.38
N THR A 205 20.77 13.52 5.21
CA THR A 205 21.52 12.31 5.62
C THR A 205 21.38 11.97 7.11
N GLU A 206 21.29 12.97 7.99
CA GLU A 206 21.02 12.77 9.42
C GLU A 206 19.65 12.12 9.65
N MET A 207 18.62 12.57 8.91
CA MET A 207 17.29 11.97 8.97
C MET A 207 17.31 10.53 8.46
N VAL A 208 18.04 10.26 7.38
CA VAL A 208 18.25 8.89 6.87
C VAL A 208 18.88 7.99 7.94
N SER A 209 19.85 8.49 8.69
CA SER A 209 20.47 7.73 9.79
C SER A 209 19.46 7.35 10.88
N ARG A 210 18.52 8.24 11.22
CA ARG A 210 17.42 7.95 12.15
C ARG A 210 16.44 6.92 11.56
N ILE A 211 16.14 7.03 10.28
CA ILE A 211 15.28 6.09 9.54
C ILE A 211 15.90 4.69 9.55
N GLU A 212 17.20 4.57 9.25
CA GLU A 212 17.92 3.29 9.33
C GLU A 212 17.85 2.68 10.72
N GLN A 213 18.06 3.48 11.78
CA GLN A 213 17.98 3.00 13.15
C GLN A 213 16.57 2.45 13.47
N GLN A 214 15.52 3.18 13.10
CA GLN A 214 14.13 2.74 13.34
C GLN A 214 13.77 1.50 12.56
N VAL A 215 14.16 1.42 11.28
CA VAL A 215 13.90 0.24 10.44
C VAL A 215 14.67 -0.97 10.97
N ARG A 216 15.94 -0.84 11.36
CA ARG A 216 16.71 -1.93 11.98
C ARG A 216 16.09 -2.43 13.28
N ALA A 217 15.58 -1.53 14.13
CA ALA A 217 14.85 -1.90 15.33
C ALA A 217 13.59 -2.70 14.99
N LYS A 218 12.82 -2.26 13.99
CA LYS A 218 11.61 -2.97 13.54
C LYS A 218 11.90 -4.31 12.88
N LEU A 219 13.02 -4.45 12.16
CA LEU A 219 13.48 -5.75 11.66
C LEU A 219 13.88 -6.69 12.79
N ALA A 220 14.46 -6.19 13.88
CA ALA A 220 14.72 -7.00 15.07
C ALA A 220 13.42 -7.55 15.67
N ASP A 221 12.43 -6.68 15.88
CA ASP A 221 11.08 -7.05 16.36
C ASP A 221 10.45 -8.12 15.44
N LEU A 222 10.55 -7.92 14.12
CA LEU A 222 10.04 -8.84 13.11
C LEU A 222 10.70 -10.22 13.23
N PHE A 223 12.04 -10.28 13.26
CA PHE A 223 12.75 -11.55 13.28
C PHE A 223 12.53 -12.33 14.59
N GLU A 224 12.33 -11.64 15.70
CA GLU A 224 11.91 -12.25 16.96
C GLU A 224 10.50 -12.85 16.84
N LEU A 225 9.52 -12.07 16.36
CA LEU A 225 8.15 -12.53 16.14
C LEU A 225 8.10 -13.74 15.21
N VAL A 226 8.82 -13.68 14.09
CA VAL A 226 8.94 -14.78 13.11
C VAL A 226 9.49 -16.05 13.77
N SER A 227 10.51 -15.93 14.61
CA SER A 227 11.11 -17.07 15.31
C SER A 227 10.11 -17.76 16.25
N VAL A 228 9.22 -17.00 16.89
CA VAL A 228 8.14 -17.54 17.73
C VAL A 228 7.07 -18.21 16.87
N ARG A 229 6.54 -17.49 15.87
CA ARG A 229 5.45 -17.95 15.01
C ARG A 229 5.80 -19.18 14.19
N GLN A 230 7.03 -19.26 13.69
CA GLN A 230 7.53 -20.41 12.97
C GLN A 230 7.54 -21.68 13.85
N LYS A 231 7.95 -21.56 15.12
CA LYS A 231 7.91 -22.68 16.08
C LYS A 231 6.49 -23.08 16.42
N GLU A 232 5.59 -22.11 16.64
CA GLU A 232 4.17 -22.38 16.86
C GLU A 232 3.55 -23.13 15.68
N PHE A 233 3.81 -22.67 14.45
CA PHE A 233 3.35 -23.32 13.23
C PHE A 233 3.91 -24.73 13.08
N ALA A 234 5.21 -24.93 13.32
CA ALA A 234 5.85 -26.24 13.23
C ALA A 234 5.21 -27.24 14.21
N ARG A 235 5.03 -26.84 15.48
CA ARG A 235 4.42 -27.67 16.52
C ARG A 235 2.97 -28.01 16.23
N LYS A 236 2.16 -27.01 15.85
CA LYS A 236 0.75 -27.20 15.49
C LYS A 236 0.57 -28.22 14.35
N ASN A 237 1.55 -28.33 13.47
CA ASN A 237 1.51 -29.17 12.28
C ASN A 237 2.37 -30.43 12.35
N ASN A 238 2.97 -30.75 13.50
CA ASN A 238 3.90 -31.87 13.68
C ASN A 238 5.07 -31.87 12.67
N LEU A 239 5.64 -30.68 12.41
CA LEU A 239 6.75 -30.47 11.48
C LEU A 239 8.06 -30.25 12.25
N PRO A 240 9.22 -30.52 11.64
CA PRO A 240 10.50 -30.19 12.25
C PRO A 240 10.66 -28.68 12.45
N GLU A 241 11.28 -28.30 13.57
CA GLU A 241 11.70 -26.92 13.77
C GLU A 241 12.91 -26.60 12.86
N ARG A 242 12.86 -25.45 12.21
CA ARG A 242 13.98 -24.85 11.45
C ARG A 242 14.30 -23.52 12.13
N GLY A 243 15.59 -23.21 12.32
CA GLY A 243 16.01 -21.88 12.75
C GLY A 243 15.99 -20.92 11.56
N LEU A 244 15.80 -19.63 11.83
CA LEU A 244 15.96 -18.58 10.83
C LEU A 244 17.45 -18.29 10.66
N GLY A 245 18.04 -18.74 9.54
CA GLY A 245 19.43 -18.50 9.18
C GLY A 245 19.61 -17.18 8.41
N GLU A 246 20.85 -16.74 8.24
CA GLU A 246 21.18 -15.53 7.46
C GLU A 246 20.64 -15.59 6.03
N THR A 247 20.65 -16.77 5.41
CA THR A 247 20.17 -17.00 4.04
C THR A 247 18.65 -17.04 3.93
N ASP A 248 17.92 -17.06 5.05
CA ASP A 248 16.45 -17.00 5.08
C ASP A 248 15.93 -15.55 5.22
N LEU A 249 16.81 -14.58 5.45
CA LEU A 249 16.43 -13.18 5.67
C LEU A 249 16.28 -12.43 4.33
N PRO A 250 15.45 -11.38 4.27
CA PRO A 250 15.28 -10.60 3.06
C PRO A 250 16.60 -9.96 2.64
N PHE A 251 16.94 -10.05 1.36
CA PHE A 251 18.09 -9.31 0.83
C PHE A 251 17.80 -7.81 0.71
N TYR A 252 16.55 -7.46 0.44
CA TYR A 252 16.09 -6.09 0.30
C TYR A 252 14.65 -5.98 0.81
N LEU A 253 14.24 -4.74 1.06
CA LEU A 253 12.86 -4.40 1.44
C LEU A 253 12.57 -2.93 1.18
N GLN A 254 11.29 -2.58 1.08
CA GLN A 254 10.83 -1.20 1.11
C GLN A 254 10.27 -0.86 2.48
N ALA A 255 10.69 0.27 3.05
CA ALA A 255 10.10 0.82 4.26
C ALA A 255 9.29 2.06 3.90
N ASP A 256 8.00 2.05 4.23
CA ASP A 256 7.16 3.23 4.16
C ASP A 256 7.33 4.01 5.46
N ILE A 257 7.83 5.24 5.36
CA ILE A 257 8.20 6.09 6.48
C ILE A 257 7.34 7.35 6.47
N GLN A 258 6.72 7.68 7.59
CA GLN A 258 6.16 9.00 7.81
C GLN A 258 7.24 9.91 8.39
N VAL A 259 7.46 11.04 7.74
CA VAL A 259 8.34 12.10 8.22
C VAL A 259 7.46 13.24 8.71
N LEU A 260 7.63 13.65 9.97
CA LEU A 260 6.87 14.74 10.58
C LEU A 260 7.60 16.08 10.41
N PRO A 261 6.90 17.23 10.50
CA PRO A 261 7.51 18.55 10.30
C PRO A 261 8.62 18.89 11.31
N ASP A 262 8.60 18.25 12.47
CA ASP A 262 9.61 18.37 13.54
C ASP A 262 10.82 17.43 13.34
N GLY A 263 10.83 16.64 12.27
CA GLY A 263 11.90 15.69 11.94
C GLY A 263 11.81 14.35 12.67
N ARG A 264 10.71 14.07 13.40
CA ARG A 264 10.42 12.70 13.87
C ARG A 264 10.08 11.80 12.68
N VAL A 265 10.40 10.52 12.83
CA VAL A 265 10.18 9.50 11.80
C VAL A 265 9.43 8.31 12.39
N VAL A 266 8.46 7.80 11.64
CA VAL A 266 7.63 6.64 12.04
C VAL A 266 7.61 5.62 10.91
N VAL A 267 7.92 4.36 11.21
CA VAL A 267 7.83 3.26 10.23
C VAL A 267 6.36 2.89 10.06
N ALA A 268 5.74 3.25 8.94
CA ALA A 268 4.35 2.92 8.66
C ALA A 268 4.17 1.44 8.32
N GLU A 269 5.05 0.91 7.47
CA GLU A 269 5.00 -0.46 6.98
C GLU A 269 6.39 -0.90 6.49
N LEU A 270 6.69 -2.20 6.63
CA LEU A 270 7.80 -2.87 5.96
C LEU A 270 7.24 -3.80 4.88
N GLN A 271 7.74 -3.68 3.66
CA GLN A 271 7.30 -4.45 2.50
C GLN A 271 8.44 -5.35 2.01
N ILE A 272 8.26 -6.66 2.18
CA ILE A 272 9.32 -7.66 2.08
C ILE A 272 8.90 -8.81 1.13
N PRO A 273 9.53 -8.97 -0.04
CA PRO A 273 10.10 -7.90 -0.84
C PRO A 273 9.01 -7.12 -1.62
N ASP A 274 9.20 -5.81 -1.74
CA ASP A 274 8.61 -4.97 -2.79
C ASP A 274 9.73 -4.04 -3.31
N VAL A 275 9.81 -3.84 -4.62
CA VAL A 275 10.84 -2.98 -5.22
C VAL A 275 10.24 -1.85 -6.05
N GLY A 276 9.04 -2.04 -6.62
CA GLY A 276 8.45 -1.10 -7.57
C GLY A 276 9.23 -0.96 -8.89
N LEU A 277 10.00 -1.98 -9.31
CA LEU A 277 10.69 -2.01 -10.60
C LEU A 277 9.77 -2.03 -11.80
N PHE A 278 8.49 -2.36 -11.62
CA PHE A 278 7.51 -2.20 -12.68
C PHE A 278 7.55 -0.80 -13.31
N LEU A 279 7.92 0.23 -12.52
CA LEU A 279 8.04 1.62 -12.98
C LEU A 279 9.08 1.77 -14.10
N CYS A 280 10.11 0.92 -14.13
CA CYS A 280 11.13 0.95 -15.18
C CYS A 280 10.68 0.36 -16.52
N GLU A 281 9.55 -0.36 -16.56
CA GLU A 281 8.97 -0.95 -17.78
C GLU A 281 7.75 -0.16 -18.30
N LEU A 282 7.46 1.00 -17.70
CA LEU A 282 6.43 1.91 -18.21
C LEU A 282 7.02 2.85 -19.27
N GLU A 283 6.24 3.14 -20.31
CA GLU A 283 6.60 4.12 -21.32
C GLU A 283 6.55 5.52 -20.70
N ALA A 284 7.66 6.25 -20.75
CA ALA A 284 7.76 7.60 -20.20
C ALA A 284 8.69 8.45 -21.07
N ASN A 285 8.38 9.74 -21.19
CA ASN A 285 9.32 10.72 -21.71
C ASN A 285 10.22 11.17 -20.57
N SER A 286 11.51 11.37 -20.81
CA SER A 286 12.45 11.80 -19.75
C SER A 286 12.09 13.14 -19.13
N GLU A 287 11.33 13.97 -19.82
CA GLU A 287 10.91 15.30 -19.37
C GLU A 287 9.59 15.29 -18.57
N ASP A 288 8.91 14.15 -18.47
CA ASP A 288 7.64 14.04 -17.74
C ASP A 288 7.83 13.59 -16.28
N ASN A 289 6.77 13.69 -15.47
CA ASN A 289 6.84 13.36 -14.04
C ASN A 289 7.17 11.88 -13.81
N LEU A 290 6.77 10.99 -14.72
CA LEU A 290 7.09 9.56 -14.63
C LEU A 290 8.56 9.32 -14.95
N GLY A 291 9.12 10.02 -15.93
CA GLY A 291 10.54 10.03 -16.28
C GLY A 291 11.41 10.41 -15.09
N ALA A 292 11.07 11.50 -14.38
CA ALA A 292 11.77 11.91 -13.16
C ALA A 292 11.73 10.85 -12.05
N VAL A 293 10.60 10.15 -11.89
CA VAL A 293 10.52 9.01 -10.95
C VAL A 293 11.41 7.84 -11.42
N GLN A 294 11.40 7.54 -12.71
CA GLN A 294 12.23 6.47 -13.27
C GLN A 294 13.74 6.73 -13.11
N GLU A 295 14.19 7.98 -13.13
CA GLU A 295 15.60 8.34 -12.88
C GLU A 295 16.08 7.90 -11.49
N ILE A 296 15.21 7.96 -10.47
CA ILE A 296 15.52 7.49 -9.11
C ILE A 296 15.40 5.97 -9.01
N VAL A 297 14.40 5.35 -9.65
CA VAL A 297 14.15 3.91 -9.51
C VAL A 297 15.16 3.07 -10.29
N LYS A 298 15.71 3.56 -11.41
CA LYS A 298 16.69 2.81 -12.24
C LYS A 298 17.98 2.43 -11.47
N PRO A 299 18.68 3.33 -10.77
CA PRO A 299 19.82 2.94 -9.94
C PRO A 299 19.45 1.97 -8.82
N ILE A 300 18.29 2.18 -8.18
CA ILE A 300 17.78 1.29 -7.12
C ILE A 300 17.59 -0.13 -7.67
N ARG A 301 17.00 -0.26 -8.86
CA ARG A 301 16.87 -1.53 -9.59
C ARG A 301 18.21 -2.21 -9.72
N ASP A 302 19.21 -1.52 -10.25
CA ASP A 302 20.47 -2.14 -10.62
C ASP A 302 21.18 -2.74 -9.40
N ARG A 303 21.12 -2.04 -8.25
CA ARG A 303 21.62 -2.55 -6.94
C ARG A 303 20.82 -3.76 -6.44
N VAL A 304 19.50 -3.75 -6.58
CA VAL A 304 18.65 -4.89 -6.18
C VAL A 304 18.96 -6.11 -7.05
N ILE A 305 19.04 -5.96 -8.38
CA ILE A 305 19.42 -7.05 -9.28
C ILE A 305 20.84 -7.54 -8.96
N GLU A 306 21.79 -6.64 -8.64
CA GLU A 306 23.14 -7.04 -8.20
C GLU A 306 23.10 -7.92 -6.95
N GLY A 307 22.21 -7.60 -6.03
CA GLY A 307 21.87 -8.46 -4.91
C GLY A 307 21.43 -9.87 -5.27
N PHE A 308 20.44 -9.97 -6.15
CA PHE A 308 19.99 -11.26 -6.68
C PHE A 308 21.15 -12.03 -7.31
N THR A 309 21.96 -11.37 -8.14
CA THR A 309 23.15 -11.97 -8.78
C THR A 309 24.13 -12.52 -7.75
N ARG A 310 24.54 -11.72 -6.74
CA ARG A 310 25.46 -12.16 -5.69
C ARG A 310 24.93 -13.36 -4.91
N LEU A 311 23.63 -13.39 -4.62
CA LEU A 311 23.00 -14.53 -3.96
C LEU A 311 22.98 -15.79 -4.83
N ILE A 312 22.66 -15.65 -6.12
CA ILE A 312 22.68 -16.79 -7.05
C ILE A 312 24.11 -17.31 -7.22
N GLU A 313 25.13 -16.45 -7.26
CA GLU A 313 26.53 -16.89 -7.35
C GLU A 313 26.98 -17.63 -6.09
N ARG A 314 26.66 -17.07 -4.91
CA ARG A 314 27.04 -17.63 -3.60
C ARG A 314 26.30 -18.93 -3.29
N GLU A 315 24.99 -18.97 -3.54
CA GLU A 315 24.09 -20.03 -3.06
C GLU A 315 23.52 -20.88 -4.21
N GLY A 316 23.41 -20.32 -5.41
CA GLY A 316 22.62 -20.85 -6.53
C GLY A 316 23.40 -21.40 -7.71
N SER A 317 24.74 -21.41 -7.70
CA SER A 317 25.56 -21.81 -8.88
C SER A 317 25.30 -23.24 -9.39
N LYS A 318 24.64 -24.09 -8.58
CA LYS A 318 24.18 -25.45 -8.95
C LYS A 318 22.67 -25.66 -8.77
N LYS A 319 21.92 -24.63 -8.39
CA LYS A 319 20.49 -24.71 -8.06
C LYS A 319 19.64 -24.14 -9.17
N SER A 320 18.42 -24.65 -9.31
CA SER A 320 17.41 -23.98 -10.13
C SER A 320 16.91 -22.73 -9.42
N VAL A 321 16.77 -21.62 -10.15
CA VAL A 321 16.34 -20.33 -9.61
C VAL A 321 14.89 -20.05 -9.99
N TYR A 322 14.06 -19.74 -9.00
CA TYR A 322 12.63 -19.47 -9.17
C TYR A 322 12.23 -18.12 -8.56
N LEU A 323 11.36 -17.40 -9.26
CA LEU A 323 10.62 -16.25 -8.74
C LEU A 323 9.20 -16.76 -8.42
N VAL A 324 8.82 -16.74 -7.15
CA VAL A 324 7.59 -17.36 -6.66
C VAL A 324 6.57 -16.28 -6.33
N THR A 325 5.38 -16.39 -6.92
CA THR A 325 4.24 -15.50 -6.68
C THR A 325 2.95 -16.32 -6.47
N ARG A 326 1.82 -15.66 -6.26
CA ARG A 326 0.48 -16.25 -6.13
C ARG A 326 -0.04 -16.76 -7.49
N SER A 327 -0.89 -17.78 -7.45
CA SER A 327 -1.44 -18.40 -8.66
C SER A 327 -2.23 -17.42 -9.53
N GLU A 328 -2.95 -16.46 -8.94
CA GLU A 328 -3.74 -15.51 -9.73
C GLU A 328 -2.88 -14.63 -10.67
N VAL A 329 -1.62 -14.36 -10.31
CA VAL A 329 -0.69 -13.58 -11.14
C VAL A 329 -0.21 -14.39 -12.35
N VAL A 330 0.05 -15.69 -12.14
CA VAL A 330 0.61 -16.58 -13.17
C VAL A 330 -0.47 -17.13 -14.10
N GLU A 331 -1.57 -17.60 -13.51
CA GLU A 331 -2.61 -18.36 -14.23
C GLU A 331 -3.69 -17.45 -14.79
N ASN A 332 -4.02 -16.36 -14.09
CA ASN A 332 -5.11 -15.46 -14.44
C ASN A 332 -4.62 -14.07 -14.86
N GLU A 333 -3.32 -13.82 -14.88
CA GLU A 333 -2.75 -12.51 -15.24
C GLU A 333 -3.35 -11.36 -14.38
N GLU A 334 -3.59 -11.60 -13.09
CA GLU A 334 -3.95 -10.55 -12.14
C GLU A 334 -2.72 -9.72 -11.73
N ASP A 335 -2.94 -8.43 -11.46
CA ASP A 335 -1.92 -7.48 -10.96
C ASP A 335 -0.78 -7.22 -11.96
N VAL A 336 -1.06 -6.40 -12.97
CA VAL A 336 -0.06 -6.05 -14.00
C VAL A 336 1.24 -5.46 -13.44
N LEU A 337 1.21 -4.80 -12.27
CA LEU A 337 2.44 -4.26 -11.70
C LEU A 337 3.34 -5.37 -11.19
N GLU A 338 2.77 -6.35 -10.49
CA GLU A 338 3.51 -7.54 -10.05
C GLU A 338 4.04 -8.36 -11.25
N ILE A 339 3.26 -8.51 -12.31
CA ILE A 339 3.70 -9.19 -13.55
C ILE A 339 4.89 -8.46 -14.17
N LYS A 340 4.81 -7.13 -14.32
CA LYS A 340 5.91 -6.31 -14.85
C LYS A 340 7.14 -6.38 -13.96
N GLU A 341 6.97 -6.34 -12.64
CA GLU A 341 8.04 -6.49 -11.64
C GLU A 341 8.83 -7.80 -11.85
N LEU A 342 8.12 -8.93 -11.88
CA LEU A 342 8.73 -10.27 -12.04
C LEU A 342 9.44 -10.39 -13.39
N ASN A 343 8.86 -9.85 -14.46
CA ASN A 343 9.46 -9.84 -15.79
C ASN A 343 10.73 -8.97 -15.85
N THR A 344 10.77 -7.82 -15.18
CA THR A 344 11.98 -6.99 -15.05
C THR A 344 13.11 -7.77 -14.41
N VAL A 345 12.84 -8.42 -13.27
CA VAL A 345 13.85 -9.22 -12.56
C VAL A 345 14.33 -10.38 -13.44
N LYS A 346 13.41 -11.14 -14.03
CA LYS A 346 13.73 -12.28 -14.91
C LYS A 346 14.60 -11.86 -16.11
N LYS A 347 14.25 -10.75 -16.76
CA LYS A 347 14.99 -10.19 -17.90
C LYS A 347 16.40 -9.74 -17.49
N ALA A 348 16.52 -9.05 -16.36
CA ALA A 348 17.82 -8.58 -15.86
C ALA A 348 18.74 -9.74 -15.43
N LEU A 349 18.19 -10.78 -14.78
CA LEU A 349 18.92 -12.00 -14.46
C LEU A 349 19.40 -12.74 -15.71
N LYS A 350 18.54 -12.85 -16.73
CA LYS A 350 18.89 -13.45 -18.03
C LYS A 350 20.03 -12.70 -18.72
N GLN A 351 20.02 -11.36 -18.68
CA GLN A 351 21.11 -10.54 -19.23
C GLN A 351 22.45 -10.77 -18.53
N ARG A 352 22.42 -11.19 -17.26
CA ARG A 352 23.62 -11.56 -16.47
C ARG A 352 23.96 -13.04 -16.54
N GLY A 353 23.31 -13.80 -17.44
CA GLY A 353 23.62 -15.21 -17.68
C GLY A 353 22.88 -16.20 -16.78
N PHE A 354 21.96 -15.74 -15.92
CA PHE A 354 21.18 -16.63 -15.06
C PHE A 354 19.82 -16.97 -15.68
N ARG A 355 19.40 -18.23 -15.56
CA ARG A 355 18.04 -18.64 -15.92
C ARG A 355 17.17 -18.66 -14.67
N ALA A 356 16.10 -17.86 -14.69
CA ALA A 356 15.07 -17.86 -13.66
C ALA A 356 13.69 -18.15 -14.28
N GLU A 357 12.86 -18.90 -13.55
CA GLU A 357 11.49 -19.23 -13.94
C GLU A 357 10.50 -18.64 -12.93
N ILE A 358 9.34 -18.17 -13.43
CA ILE A 358 8.27 -17.64 -12.57
C ILE A 358 7.30 -18.79 -12.34
N ILE A 359 7.00 -19.10 -11.08
CA ILE A 359 6.12 -20.21 -10.69
C ILE A 359 5.18 -19.81 -9.57
N THR A 360 4.12 -20.58 -9.37
CA THR A 360 3.18 -20.38 -8.26
C THR A 360 3.77 -20.85 -6.93
N ALA A 361 3.24 -20.36 -5.81
CA ALA A 361 3.56 -20.86 -4.47
C ALA A 361 3.24 -22.36 -4.32
N LEU A 362 2.17 -22.82 -4.98
CA LEU A 362 1.77 -24.21 -5.00
C LEU A 362 2.80 -25.09 -5.71
N ASP A 363 3.26 -24.70 -6.90
CA ASP A 363 4.29 -25.42 -7.65
C ASP A 363 5.62 -25.43 -6.89
N ALA A 364 5.99 -24.29 -6.31
CA ALA A 364 7.18 -24.16 -5.47
C ALA A 364 7.19 -25.15 -4.30
N SER A 365 6.04 -25.39 -3.67
CA SER A 365 5.92 -26.36 -2.56
C SER A 365 6.17 -27.81 -2.98
N ARG A 366 5.95 -28.12 -4.26
CA ARG A 366 6.05 -29.46 -4.85
C ARG A 366 7.42 -29.78 -5.42
N LEU A 367 8.33 -28.80 -5.49
CA LEU A 367 9.69 -29.02 -5.98
C LEU A 367 10.46 -30.04 -5.14
N ASP A 368 11.13 -30.97 -5.80
CA ASP A 368 11.91 -32.06 -5.17
C ASP A 368 13.42 -31.97 -5.48
N GLN A 369 13.86 -30.88 -6.11
CA GLN A 369 15.26 -30.60 -6.43
C GLN A 369 15.80 -29.40 -5.62
N ASP A 370 17.12 -29.32 -5.46
CA ASP A 370 17.78 -28.20 -4.79
C ASP A 370 17.55 -26.90 -5.57
N SER A 371 16.86 -25.97 -4.92
CA SER A 371 16.27 -24.80 -5.57
C SER A 371 16.46 -23.55 -4.71
N LEU A 372 16.69 -22.43 -5.38
CA LEU A 372 16.71 -21.10 -4.80
C LEU A 372 15.43 -20.36 -5.22
N LEU A 373 14.61 -19.99 -4.25
CA LEU A 373 13.29 -19.43 -4.46
C LEU A 373 13.24 -18.02 -3.89
N PHE A 374 12.97 -17.04 -4.74
CA PHE A 374 12.72 -15.67 -4.32
C PHE A 374 11.21 -15.44 -4.23
N LEU A 375 10.71 -15.13 -3.04
CA LEU A 375 9.26 -15.02 -2.81
C LEU A 375 8.79 -13.58 -3.03
N PHE A 376 7.74 -13.37 -3.82
CA PHE A 376 7.15 -12.05 -4.14
C PHE A 376 5.66 -12.04 -3.81
N ASN A 377 5.20 -10.99 -3.10
CA ASN A 377 3.78 -10.62 -2.91
C ASN A 377 2.78 -11.76 -2.65
N LEU A 378 3.20 -12.79 -1.93
CA LEU A 378 2.34 -13.90 -1.51
C LEU A 378 1.32 -13.46 -0.45
N ASP A 379 0.09 -13.99 -0.54
CA ASP A 379 -0.94 -13.80 0.49
C ASP A 379 -0.81 -14.87 1.59
N PRO A 380 -0.45 -14.50 2.83
CA PRO A 380 -0.25 -15.45 3.92
C PRO A 380 -1.53 -16.15 4.39
N ASN A 381 -2.71 -15.70 3.95
CA ASN A 381 -4.00 -16.28 4.34
C ASN A 381 -4.49 -17.38 3.38
N THR A 382 -3.67 -17.77 2.40
CA THR A 382 -4.03 -18.78 1.39
C THR A 382 -3.54 -20.18 1.76
N LYS A 383 -4.21 -21.21 1.23
CA LYS A 383 -3.78 -22.60 1.39
C LYS A 383 -2.43 -22.86 0.72
N GLU A 384 -2.20 -22.26 -0.44
CA GLU A 384 -0.92 -22.39 -1.16
C GLU A 384 0.26 -21.88 -0.33
N PHE A 385 0.07 -20.77 0.38
CA PHE A 385 1.09 -20.25 1.30
C PHE A 385 1.32 -21.17 2.51
N GLU A 386 0.26 -21.79 3.04
CA GLU A 386 0.39 -22.81 4.08
C GLU A 386 1.23 -24.00 3.59
N GLU A 387 0.95 -24.50 2.37
CA GLU A 387 1.71 -25.59 1.75
C GLU A 387 3.18 -25.21 1.50
N LEU A 388 3.44 -24.01 1.02
CA LEU A 388 4.79 -23.47 0.86
C LEU A 388 5.53 -23.39 2.20
N SER A 389 4.86 -22.93 3.25
CA SER A 389 5.42 -22.84 4.61
C SER A 389 5.74 -24.22 5.20
N ARG A 390 4.90 -25.24 4.93
CA ARG A 390 5.19 -26.63 5.28
C ARG A 390 6.41 -27.15 4.53
N ALA A 391 6.47 -26.91 3.21
CA ALA A 391 7.59 -27.32 2.37
C ALA A 391 8.91 -26.70 2.83
N TYR A 392 8.92 -25.42 3.20
CA TYR A 392 10.10 -24.74 3.77
C TYR A 392 10.68 -25.44 5.00
N LEU A 393 9.81 -25.94 5.89
CA LEU A 393 10.23 -26.63 7.11
C LEU A 393 10.71 -28.07 6.83
N LEU A 394 10.06 -28.78 5.90
CA LEU A 394 10.34 -30.19 5.59
C LEU A 394 11.52 -30.39 4.63
N LYS A 395 11.61 -29.56 3.59
CA LYS A 395 12.51 -29.76 2.45
C LYS A 395 13.71 -28.82 2.56
N ARG A 396 14.81 -29.31 3.16
CA ARG A 396 16.05 -28.51 3.33
C ARG A 396 16.71 -28.07 2.03
N GLN A 397 16.42 -28.74 0.92
CA GLN A 397 16.85 -28.39 -0.42
C GLN A 397 16.11 -27.16 -1.01
N LEU A 398 15.03 -26.68 -0.38
CA LEU A 398 14.34 -25.47 -0.79
C LEU A 398 14.83 -24.30 0.06
N GLN A 399 15.61 -23.41 -0.59
CA GLN A 399 16.08 -22.17 0.00
C GLN A 399 15.17 -21.03 -0.43
N MET A 400 14.37 -20.51 0.51
CA MET A 400 13.40 -19.46 0.25
C MET A 400 13.89 -18.14 0.83
N ILE A 401 13.92 -17.10 -0.02
CA ILE A 401 14.38 -15.76 0.32
C ILE A 401 13.27 -14.75 0.00
N PRO A 402 12.69 -14.08 1.02
CA PRO A 402 12.84 -14.38 2.45
C PRO A 402 12.18 -15.72 2.81
N SER A 403 12.36 -16.18 4.05
CA SER A 403 11.50 -17.20 4.65
C SER A 403 10.03 -16.80 4.53
N PRO A 404 9.12 -17.73 4.19
CA PRO A 404 7.69 -17.42 4.11
C PRO A 404 7.17 -16.85 5.44
N PHE A 405 7.72 -17.26 6.58
CA PHE A 405 7.30 -16.75 7.88
C PHE A 405 7.59 -15.25 8.07
N ILE A 406 8.62 -14.70 7.41
CA ILE A 406 8.87 -13.25 7.41
C ILE A 406 7.73 -12.53 6.66
N LYS A 407 7.36 -13.03 5.48
CA LYS A 407 6.27 -12.46 4.68
C LYS A 407 4.94 -12.46 5.45
N ALA A 408 4.67 -13.53 6.19
CA ALA A 408 3.44 -13.65 6.97
C ALA A 408 3.31 -12.60 8.08
N GLN A 409 4.41 -12.05 8.57
CA GLN A 409 4.44 -11.19 9.77
C GLN A 409 4.78 -9.73 9.46
N GLU A 410 5.17 -9.39 8.23
CA GLU A 410 5.59 -8.03 7.85
C GLU A 410 4.53 -6.96 8.21
N ARG A 411 3.23 -7.29 8.05
CA ARG A 411 2.10 -6.36 8.28
C ARG A 411 1.82 -6.08 9.76
N GLU A 412 2.34 -6.92 10.66
CA GLU A 412 2.20 -6.70 12.11
C GLU A 412 3.17 -5.62 12.60
N ILE A 413 4.29 -5.43 11.90
CA ILE A 413 5.41 -4.61 12.33
C ILE A 413 5.28 -3.18 11.79
N THR A 414 4.95 -2.26 12.70
CA THR A 414 4.86 -0.82 12.43
C THR A 414 5.47 -0.04 13.61
N GLY A 415 5.71 1.25 13.42
CA GLY A 415 6.05 2.22 14.46
C GLY A 415 4.83 2.86 15.11
N TYR A 416 3.61 2.48 14.74
CA TYR A 416 2.40 3.00 15.37
C TYR A 416 2.15 2.32 16.72
N GLU A 417 1.95 3.11 17.76
CA GLU A 417 1.58 2.61 19.09
C GLU A 417 0.13 2.13 19.08
N GLY A 418 -0.09 0.81 19.07
CA GLY A 418 -1.44 0.23 19.04
C GLY A 418 -2.01 -0.02 20.43
N VAL A 419 -3.30 0.25 20.60
CA VAL A 419 -4.07 -0.15 21.79
C VAL A 419 -4.84 -1.43 21.49
N LYS A 420 -4.63 -2.49 22.27
CA LYS A 420 -5.39 -3.74 22.12
C LYS A 420 -6.77 -3.60 22.75
N LEU A 421 -7.81 -3.79 21.94
CA LEU A 421 -9.18 -3.89 22.40
C LEU A 421 -9.58 -5.36 22.47
N SER A 422 -10.17 -5.78 23.60
CA SER A 422 -10.64 -7.15 23.81
C SER A 422 -11.80 -7.21 24.79
N GLY A 423 -12.63 -8.26 24.71
CA GLY A 423 -13.67 -8.53 25.70
C GLY A 423 -14.58 -7.33 26.00
N LYS A 424 -14.49 -6.79 27.23
CA LYS A 424 -15.33 -5.67 27.69
C LYS A 424 -15.09 -4.39 26.91
N ASP A 425 -13.87 -4.13 26.45
CA ASP A 425 -13.55 -2.88 25.74
C ASP A 425 -14.25 -2.83 24.38
N ILE A 426 -14.28 -3.97 23.68
CA ILE A 426 -15.04 -4.12 22.43
C ILE A 426 -16.53 -3.94 22.69
N ALA A 427 -17.07 -4.59 23.72
CA ALA A 427 -18.49 -4.48 24.04
C ALA A 427 -18.90 -3.04 24.39
N ASN A 428 -18.08 -2.35 25.19
CA ASN A 428 -18.28 -0.95 25.56
C ASN A 428 -18.21 -0.06 24.32
N PHE A 429 -17.16 -0.21 23.50
CA PHE A 429 -17.02 0.62 22.30
C PHE A 429 -18.16 0.38 21.30
N GLN A 430 -18.54 -0.89 21.12
CA GLN A 430 -19.67 -1.26 20.28
C GLN A 430 -20.97 -0.65 20.80
N ALA A 431 -21.20 -0.61 22.11
CA ALA A 431 -22.39 0.03 22.68
C ALA A 431 -22.46 1.53 22.33
N LEU A 432 -21.32 2.22 22.27
CA LEU A 432 -21.25 3.65 21.94
C LEU A 432 -21.57 3.95 20.47
N VAL A 433 -21.20 3.05 19.54
CA VAL A 433 -21.36 3.28 18.08
C VAL A 433 -22.34 2.32 17.42
N ARG A 434 -23.14 1.56 18.19
CA ARG A 434 -24.06 0.54 17.67
C ARG A 434 -25.10 1.14 16.73
N GLU A 435 -25.69 2.25 17.13
CA GLU A 435 -26.67 3.01 16.34
C GLU A 435 -26.16 4.43 16.20
N VAL A 436 -26.10 4.93 14.96
CA VAL A 436 -25.70 6.32 14.71
C VAL A 436 -26.91 7.20 15.00
N GLU A 437 -26.77 8.16 15.91
CA GLU A 437 -27.86 9.05 16.28
C GLU A 437 -28.37 9.84 15.05
N PRO A 438 -29.70 9.98 14.89
CA PRO A 438 -30.27 10.62 13.72
C PRO A 438 -30.08 12.15 13.80
N LEU A 439 -29.95 12.80 12.64
CA LEU A 439 -29.61 14.23 12.53
C LEU A 439 -30.61 15.15 13.23
N GLU A 440 -31.85 14.70 13.44
CA GLU A 440 -32.90 15.45 14.13
C GLU A 440 -32.69 15.57 15.65
N LYS A 441 -31.64 14.95 16.23
CA LYS A 441 -31.36 14.95 17.68
C LYS A 441 -29.95 15.45 18.03
N PRO A 442 -29.65 16.76 17.88
CA PRO A 442 -28.32 17.34 18.14
C PRO A 442 -27.72 16.99 19.51
N GLU A 443 -28.52 17.05 20.58
CA GLU A 443 -28.08 16.74 21.96
C GLU A 443 -27.61 15.29 22.13
N LYS A 444 -28.26 14.36 21.42
CA LYS A 444 -27.87 12.94 21.45
C LYS A 444 -26.62 12.69 20.63
N ILE A 445 -26.49 13.34 19.47
CA ILE A 445 -25.27 13.30 18.65
C ILE A 445 -24.08 13.80 19.48
N TYR A 446 -24.23 14.93 20.16
CA TYR A 446 -23.22 15.46 21.07
C TYR A 446 -22.84 14.48 22.17
N SER A 447 -23.84 13.92 22.87
CA SER A 447 -23.61 12.93 23.92
C SER A 447 -22.85 11.70 23.40
N GLN A 448 -23.20 11.22 22.21
CA GLN A 448 -22.54 10.08 21.57
C GLN A 448 -21.10 10.41 21.17
N MET A 449 -20.87 11.55 20.51
CA MET A 449 -19.52 11.98 20.11
C MET A 449 -18.61 12.20 21.32
N MET A 450 -19.12 12.83 22.39
CA MET A 450 -18.39 13.00 23.64
C MET A 450 -18.07 11.66 24.32
N ALA A 451 -19.02 10.72 24.32
CA ALA A 451 -18.78 9.41 24.92
C ALA A 451 -17.69 8.63 24.17
N VAL A 452 -17.69 8.69 22.83
CA VAL A 452 -16.65 8.09 21.99
C VAL A 452 -15.30 8.78 22.19
N ASP A 453 -15.26 10.12 22.20
CA ASP A 453 -14.02 10.87 22.41
C ASP A 453 -13.39 10.52 23.76
N ASN A 454 -14.19 10.55 24.83
CA ASN A 454 -13.78 10.19 26.18
C ASN A 454 -13.29 8.74 26.27
N PHE A 455 -14.00 7.80 25.65
CA PHE A 455 -13.58 6.40 25.61
C PHE A 455 -12.19 6.26 24.96
N LEU A 456 -11.99 6.88 23.79
CA LEU A 456 -10.72 6.82 23.08
C LEU A 456 -9.58 7.49 23.87
N ARG A 457 -9.83 8.64 24.52
CA ARG A 457 -8.83 9.31 25.38
C ARG A 457 -8.46 8.48 26.60
N GLN A 458 -9.44 7.84 27.24
CA GLN A 458 -9.17 6.93 28.37
C GLN A 458 -8.29 5.74 27.97
N MET A 459 -8.37 5.32 26.70
CA MET A 459 -7.51 4.30 26.12
C MET A 459 -6.13 4.82 25.67
N GLY A 460 -5.84 6.12 25.84
CA GLY A 460 -4.58 6.76 25.42
C GLY A 460 -4.49 7.08 23.92
N VAL A 461 -5.63 7.09 23.21
CA VAL A 461 -5.67 7.40 21.78
C VAL A 461 -5.82 8.92 21.60
N GLU A 462 -4.73 9.59 21.21
CA GLU A 462 -4.72 11.05 21.03
C GLU A 462 -4.93 11.50 19.58
N GLU A 463 -4.64 10.65 18.60
CA GLU A 463 -4.80 11.00 17.18
C GLU A 463 -6.24 10.87 16.70
N ASP A 464 -6.59 11.64 15.67
CA ASP A 464 -7.94 11.63 15.10
C ASP A 464 -8.12 10.54 14.02
N ALA A 465 -7.05 10.20 13.29
CA ALA A 465 -7.05 9.15 12.29
C ALA A 465 -6.70 7.80 12.92
N LEU A 466 -7.52 6.79 12.65
CA LEU A 466 -7.47 5.49 13.32
C LEU A 466 -7.43 4.35 12.30
N HIS A 467 -6.58 3.36 12.55
CA HIS A 467 -6.58 2.08 11.85
C HIS A 467 -7.04 0.96 12.79
N PHE A 468 -8.12 0.28 12.42
CA PHE A 468 -8.52 -0.96 13.05
C PHE A 468 -7.78 -2.12 12.37
N PHE A 469 -6.93 -2.81 13.13
CA PHE A 469 -6.02 -3.82 12.61
C PHE A 469 -6.21 -5.18 13.30
N HIS A 470 -6.22 -6.24 12.50
CA HIS A 470 -6.09 -7.61 12.96
C HIS A 470 -5.25 -8.40 11.93
N PRO A 471 -4.33 -9.29 12.35
CA PRO A 471 -3.45 -10.00 11.41
C PRO A 471 -4.17 -10.81 10.32
N SER A 472 -5.38 -11.31 10.60
CA SER A 472 -6.19 -12.04 9.61
C SER A 472 -6.91 -11.15 8.58
N ILE A 473 -6.85 -9.82 8.74
CA ILE A 473 -7.42 -8.87 7.80
C ILE A 473 -6.28 -8.30 6.95
N PRO A 474 -6.34 -8.44 5.61
CA PRO A 474 -5.24 -8.02 4.74
C PRO A 474 -4.85 -6.55 4.83
N THR A 475 -5.83 -5.67 5.07
CA THR A 475 -5.64 -4.21 5.09
C THR A 475 -6.31 -3.63 6.34
N PRO A 476 -5.61 -2.79 7.12
CA PRO A 476 -6.23 -2.07 8.22
C PRO A 476 -7.45 -1.25 7.76
N ILE A 477 -8.49 -1.20 8.58
CA ILE A 477 -9.70 -0.43 8.26
C ILE A 477 -9.52 0.97 8.82
N ALA A 478 -9.44 1.94 7.91
CA ALA A 478 -9.26 3.33 8.30
C ALA A 478 -10.57 4.01 8.70
N SER A 479 -10.49 4.86 9.72
CA SER A 479 -11.62 5.56 10.34
C SER A 479 -11.15 6.87 10.96
N TYR A 480 -12.09 7.74 11.30
CA TYR A 480 -11.81 9.02 11.93
C TYR A 480 -12.67 9.20 13.17
N ARG A 481 -12.04 9.69 14.23
CA ARG A 481 -12.60 9.86 15.58
C ARG A 481 -13.98 10.53 15.59
N TYR A 482 -14.18 11.55 14.74
CA TYR A 482 -15.42 12.34 14.71
C TYR A 482 -16.45 11.88 13.66
N ASP A 483 -16.17 10.81 12.90
CA ASP A 483 -17.16 10.14 12.05
C ASP A 483 -17.64 8.84 12.72
N ILE A 484 -18.69 8.96 13.53
CA ILE A 484 -19.31 7.83 14.25
C ILE A 484 -19.75 6.72 13.30
N ARG A 485 -20.20 7.07 12.08
CA ARG A 485 -20.62 6.07 11.09
C ARG A 485 -19.41 5.25 10.62
N SER A 486 -18.24 5.85 10.48
CA SER A 486 -17.02 5.12 10.12
C SER A 486 -16.61 4.12 11.21
N LEU A 487 -16.67 4.52 12.49
CA LEU A 487 -16.35 3.66 13.63
C LEU A 487 -17.34 2.49 13.73
N HIS A 488 -18.64 2.79 13.53
CA HIS A 488 -19.69 1.78 13.45
C HIS A 488 -19.40 0.74 12.36
N ILE A 489 -19.08 1.19 11.13
CA ILE A 489 -18.79 0.29 10.00
C ILE A 489 -17.56 -0.57 10.29
N ALA A 490 -16.49 0.03 10.83
CA ALA A 490 -15.26 -0.70 11.17
C ALA A 490 -15.52 -1.80 12.22
N LEU A 491 -16.21 -1.47 13.32
CA LEU A 491 -16.56 -2.47 14.35
C LEU A 491 -17.52 -3.54 13.84
N LYS A 492 -18.51 -3.16 13.02
CA LYS A 492 -19.42 -4.12 12.40
C LYS A 492 -18.64 -5.13 11.55
N PHE A 493 -17.69 -4.67 10.73
CA PHE A 493 -16.84 -5.56 9.94
C PHE A 493 -16.01 -6.50 10.80
N MET A 494 -15.42 -6.02 11.90
CA MET A 494 -14.67 -6.87 12.84
C MET A 494 -15.56 -7.95 13.47
N ASN A 495 -16.78 -7.58 13.85
CA ASN A 495 -17.76 -8.49 14.46
C ASN A 495 -18.29 -9.54 13.48
N GLU A 496 -18.58 -9.15 12.23
CA GLU A 496 -19.01 -10.08 11.17
C GLU A 496 -17.95 -11.15 10.87
N ARG A 497 -16.67 -10.84 11.12
CA ARG A 497 -15.56 -11.80 11.04
C ARG A 497 -15.32 -12.61 12.32
N GLY A 498 -16.10 -12.39 13.36
CA GLY A 498 -15.98 -13.11 14.63
C GLY A 498 -14.67 -12.86 15.37
N LEU A 499 -14.07 -11.67 15.23
CA LEU A 499 -12.81 -11.33 15.88
C LEU A 499 -13.04 -10.93 17.34
N ASP A 500 -12.38 -11.64 18.26
CA ASP A 500 -12.50 -11.46 19.72
C ASP A 500 -11.55 -10.38 20.29
N ASN A 501 -10.58 -9.95 19.48
CA ASN A 501 -9.66 -8.87 19.78
C ASN A 501 -9.16 -8.20 18.50
N PHE A 502 -8.75 -6.93 18.58
CA PHE A 502 -8.06 -6.22 17.51
C PHE A 502 -7.22 -5.06 18.08
N LEU A 503 -6.28 -4.55 17.27
CA LEU A 503 -5.50 -3.37 17.61
C LEU A 503 -6.16 -2.13 17.01
N LEU A 504 -6.30 -1.09 17.82
CA LEU A 504 -6.61 0.26 17.37
C LEU A 504 -5.31 1.05 17.30
N ARG A 505 -4.88 1.42 16.08
CA ARG A 505 -3.64 2.15 15.82
C ARG A 505 -3.97 3.63 15.51
N PRO A 506 -3.61 4.59 16.37
CA PRO A 506 -3.61 5.99 16.04
C PRO A 506 -2.53 6.26 14.98
N ILE A 507 -2.90 6.97 13.92
CA ILE A 507 -1.98 7.34 12.85
C ILE A 507 -1.64 8.82 13.06
N PRO A 508 -0.35 9.20 13.19
CA PRO A 508 0.08 10.54 13.60
C PRO A 508 -0.01 11.54 12.44
N ILE A 509 -1.19 11.65 11.83
CA ILE A 509 -1.47 12.45 10.64
C ILE A 509 -2.56 13.47 10.93
N SER A 510 -2.30 14.69 10.47
CA SER A 510 -3.21 15.82 10.57
C SER A 510 -2.69 16.94 9.67
N PRO A 511 -3.51 17.94 9.30
CA PRO A 511 -3.07 19.05 8.47
C PRO A 511 -1.81 19.77 8.97
N ASP A 512 -1.66 19.93 10.29
CA ASP A 512 -0.51 20.52 10.97
C ASP A 512 0.75 19.63 10.98
N ARG A 513 0.61 18.35 10.60
CA ARG A 513 1.69 17.37 10.53
C ARG A 513 2.08 16.99 9.10
N ALA A 514 1.49 17.64 8.10
CA ALA A 514 1.86 17.40 6.71
C ALA A 514 3.21 18.03 6.37
N VAL A 515 3.98 17.31 5.55
CA VAL A 515 5.21 17.81 4.93
C VAL A 515 5.07 17.95 3.41
N ILE A 516 4.05 17.34 2.81
CA ILE A 516 3.69 17.46 1.40
C ILE A 516 2.40 18.27 1.27
N PHE A 517 2.37 19.21 0.34
CA PHE A 517 1.23 20.08 0.08
C PHE A 517 0.88 20.04 -1.41
N ASP A 518 -0.40 20.20 -1.75
CA ASP A 518 -0.82 20.31 -3.15
C ASP A 518 -0.55 21.71 -3.75
N GLN A 519 -0.95 21.90 -5.00
CA GLN A 519 -0.75 23.16 -5.74
C GLN A 519 -1.43 24.37 -5.07
N ASP A 520 -2.50 24.13 -4.32
CA ASP A 520 -3.26 25.17 -3.61
C ASP A 520 -2.80 25.33 -2.15
N GLY A 521 -1.72 24.62 -1.76
CA GLY A 521 -1.14 24.66 -0.43
C GLY A 521 -1.88 23.80 0.61
N GLY A 522 -2.81 22.95 0.20
CA GLY A 522 -3.54 22.05 1.08
C GLY A 522 -2.71 20.83 1.51
N ALA A 523 -2.86 20.43 2.76
CA ALA A 523 -2.04 19.39 3.38
C ALA A 523 -2.32 17.98 2.84
N LEU A 524 -1.32 17.29 2.32
CA LEU A 524 -1.43 15.91 1.82
C LEU A 524 -0.84 14.92 2.84
N TYR A 525 -1.55 13.82 3.08
CA TYR A 525 -0.93 12.66 3.75
C TYR A 525 0.12 12.05 2.82
N ALA A 526 1.31 11.75 3.35
CA ALA A 526 2.39 11.17 2.57
C ALA A 526 3.20 10.14 3.36
N THR A 527 3.73 9.14 2.64
CA THR A 527 4.73 8.19 3.12
C THR A 527 5.93 8.17 2.17
N PHE A 528 7.12 8.29 2.73
CA PHE A 528 8.39 8.21 2.02
C PHE A 528 8.82 6.75 1.96
N ARG A 529 8.95 6.22 0.76
CA ARG A 529 9.32 4.84 0.52
C ARG A 529 10.81 4.71 0.24
N PHE A 530 11.54 4.22 1.23
CA PHE A 530 12.97 3.99 1.14
C PHE A 530 13.25 2.54 0.73
N MET A 531 14.21 2.34 -0.17
CA MET A 531 14.77 1.02 -0.44
C MET A 531 15.88 0.72 0.56
N PHE A 532 15.82 -0.45 1.19
CA PHE A 532 16.87 -1.00 2.02
C PHE A 532 17.48 -2.22 1.35
N ILE A 533 18.81 -2.29 1.36
CA ILE A 533 19.57 -3.44 0.85
C ILE A 533 20.48 -3.95 1.96
N ARG A 534 20.59 -5.28 2.06
CA ARG A 534 21.56 -5.97 2.89
C ARG A 534 22.89 -6.10 2.14
N SER A 535 23.95 -5.47 2.65
CA SER A 535 25.28 -5.44 2.03
C SER A 535 25.98 -6.79 2.00
#